data_AF-A0A1B7NH99-F1
#
_entry.id   AF-A0A1B7NH99-F1
#
_cell.length_a   1.000
_cell.length_b   1.000
_cell.length_c   1.000
_cell.angle_alpha   90.00
_cell.angle_beta   90.00
_cell.angle_gamma   90.00
#
_symmetry.space_group_name_H-M   'P 1'
#
loop_
_entity.id
_entity.type
_entity.pdbx_description
1 polymer ?
#
loop_
_entity_poly.entity_id
_entity_poly.type
_entity_poly.pdbx_seq_one_letter_code
_entity_poly.pdbx_strand_id
1 'polypeptide(L)' 'KGELVLITDDGTEKHLKNPGDVVIQKGTAHAWKNPGTEWTRCASILIDAKPAIVNGQEL' A
#
# COMPACT_ATOMS: atom_id res chain seq x y z
N LYS A 1 -1.01 11.02 -16.23
CA LYS A 1 -1.37 11.00 -14.79
C LYS A 1 -0.92 9.64 -14.25
N GLY A 2 -0.35 9.59 -13.04
CA GLY A 2 0.09 8.33 -12.45
C GLY A 2 -1.07 7.62 -11.76
N GLU A 3 -1.11 6.30 -11.90
CA GLU A 3 -2.06 5.40 -11.22
C GLU A 3 -1.26 4.31 -10.49
N LEU A 4 -1.85 3.68 -9.48
CA LEU A 4 -1.24 2.60 -8.70
C LEU A 4 -2.29 1.59 -8.26
N VAL A 5 -1.93 0.31 -8.25
CA VAL A 5 -2.70 -0.73 -7.59
C VAL A 5 -1.98 -1.16 -6.32
N LEU A 6 -2.66 -1.02 -5.18
CA LEU A 6 -2.28 -1.64 -3.91
C LEU A 6 -2.80 -3.08 -3.91
N ILE A 7 -1.93 -4.03 -3.59
CA ILE A 7 -2.26 -5.44 -3.44
C ILE A 7 -1.98 -5.83 -1.99
N THR A 8 -2.97 -6.37 -1.28
CA THR A 8 -2.81 -6.88 0.09
C THR A 8 -2.49 -8.38 0.09
N ASP A 9 -2.15 -8.91 1.26
CA ASP A 9 -1.72 -10.29 1.48
C ASP A 9 -2.79 -11.34 1.11
N ASP A 10 -4.06 -11.00 1.28
CA ASP A 10 -5.20 -11.80 0.82
C ASP A 10 -5.44 -11.73 -0.71
N GLY A 11 -4.61 -10.99 -1.44
CA GLY A 11 -4.73 -10.77 -2.88
C GLY A 11 -5.76 -9.70 -3.26
N THR A 12 -6.38 -9.01 -2.31
CA THR A 12 -7.30 -7.91 -2.61
C THR A 12 -6.55 -6.77 -3.30
N GLU A 13 -7.11 -6.29 -4.42
CA GLU A 13 -6.55 -5.18 -5.19
C GLU A 13 -7.38 -3.90 -5.01
N LYS A 14 -6.70 -2.79 -4.72
CA LYS A 14 -7.30 -1.44 -4.71
C LYS A 14 -6.60 -0.54 -5.71
N HIS A 15 -7.35 -0.08 -6.70
CA HIS A 15 -6.86 0.84 -7.72
C HIS A 15 -6.99 2.31 -7.26
N LEU A 16 -5.86 2.99 -7.15
CA LEU A 16 -5.69 4.42 -6.90
C LEU A 16 -5.49 5.11 -8.25
N LYS A 17 -6.48 5.91 -8.66
CA LYS A 17 -6.56 6.45 -10.03
C LYS A 17 -6.21 7.93 -10.11
N ASN A 18 -6.17 8.62 -8.98
CA ASN A 18 -6.00 10.06 -8.95
C ASN A 18 -4.67 10.45 -8.29
N PRO A 19 -3.94 11.43 -8.86
CA PRO A 19 -2.89 12.11 -8.12
C PRO A 19 -3.45 12.68 -6.81
N GLY A 20 -2.81 12.35 -5.70
CA GLY A 20 -3.24 12.75 -4.36
C GLY A 20 -4.10 11.72 -3.63
N ASP A 21 -4.43 10.58 -4.24
CA ASP A 21 -4.96 9.44 -3.48
C ASP A 21 -3.95 9.04 -2.37
N VAL A 22 -4.44 8.83 -1.15
CA VAL A 22 -3.62 8.52 0.03
C VAL A 22 -3.98 7.14 0.57
N VAL A 23 -2.94 6.39 0.95
CA VAL A 23 -3.08 5.12 1.67
C VAL A 23 -2.38 5.23 3.01
N ILE A 24 -3.06 4.77 4.07
CA ILE A 24 -2.47 4.60 5.39
C ILE A 24 -2.17 3.11 5.58
N GLN A 25 -0.89 2.75 5.51
CA GLN A 25 -0.46 1.37 5.70
C GLN A 25 -0.06 1.11 7.15
N LYS A 26 -0.81 0.26 7.85
CA LYS A 26 -0.58 -0.06 9.27
C LYS A 26 0.28 -1.33 9.43
N GLY A 27 1.44 -1.36 8.77
CA GLY A 27 2.37 -2.48 8.87
C GLY A 27 1.91 -3.79 8.22
N THR A 28 0.87 -3.75 7.38
CA THR A 28 0.37 -4.92 6.66
C THR A 28 1.29 -5.27 5.48
N ALA A 29 1.42 -6.57 5.20
CA ALA A 29 2.10 -7.05 3.99
C ALA A 29 1.36 -6.54 2.74
N HIS A 30 2.12 -6.03 1.77
CA HIS A 30 1.55 -5.42 0.58
C HIS A 30 2.54 -5.35 -0.57
N ALA A 31 1.99 -5.17 -1.77
CA ALA A 31 2.75 -4.88 -2.99
C ALA A 31 2.11 -3.71 -3.76
N TRP A 32 2.93 -3.11 -4.62
CA TRP A 32 2.52 -2.02 -5.51
C TRP A 32 2.70 -2.45 -6.96
N LYS A 33 1.66 -2.25 -7.77
CA LYS A 33 1.71 -2.48 -9.21
C LYS A 33 1.39 -1.18 -9.94
N ASN A 34 2.24 -0.81 -10.90
CA ASN A 34 1.90 0.22 -11.88
C ASN A 34 1.10 -0.45 -13.01
N PRO A 35 -0.20 -0.17 -13.17
CA PRO A 35 -1.02 -0.80 -14.21
C PRO A 35 -0.84 -0.14 -15.59
N GLY A 36 -0.17 1.01 -15.69
CA GLY A 36 0.01 1.77 -16.92
C GLY A 36 1.31 1.49 -17.65
N THR A 37 1.44 2.05 -18.86
CA THR A 37 2.67 1.98 -19.68
C THR A 37 3.66 3.09 -19.36
N GLU A 38 3.20 4.15 -18.68
CA GLU A 38 4.00 5.31 -18.29
C GLU A 38 4.45 5.21 -16.82
N TRP A 39 5.47 5.98 -16.46
CA TRP A 39 5.92 6.07 -15.06
C TRP A 39 4.84 6.64 -14.14
N THR A 40 4.68 6.01 -12.97
CA THR A 40 3.89 6.52 -11.86
C THR A 40 4.83 6.93 -10.72
N ARG A 41 4.47 7.99 -9.97
CA ARG A 41 5.28 8.48 -8.83
C ARG A 41 4.47 8.34 -7.56
N CYS A 42 5.07 7.72 -6.55
CA CYS A 42 4.56 7.61 -5.20
C CYS A 42 5.60 8.15 -4.22
N ALA A 43 5.12 8.71 -3.11
CA ALA A 43 5.96 9.12 -2.00
C ALA A 43 5.49 8.39 -0.74
N SER A 44 6.40 7.68 -0.09
CA SER A 44 6.13 6.96 1.15
C SER A 44 6.86 7.63 2.30
N ILE A 45 6.14 7.88 3.40
CA ILE A 45 6.73 8.28 4.68
C ILE A 45 6.57 7.08 5.62
N LEU A 46 7.69 6.51 6.07
CA LEU A 46 7.71 5.40 7.00
C LEU A 46 8.02 5.93 8.40
N ILE A 47 7.19 5.54 9.37
CA ILE A 47 7.32 5.91 10.78
C ILE A 47 7.40 4.62 11.58
N ASP A 48 8.31 4.57 12.55
CA ASP A 48 8.47 3.42 13.45
C ASP A 48 7.17 3.10 14.21
N ALA A 49 6.93 1.82 14.46
CA ALA A 49 5.76 1.34 15.18
C ALA A 49 6.08 0.01 15.88
N LYS A 50 5.37 -0.28 16.98
CA LYS A 50 5.39 -1.61 17.59
C LYS A 50 4.78 -2.65 16.62
N PRO A 51 5.21 -3.92 16.69
CA PRO A 51 4.60 -4.99 15.91
C PRO A 51 3.08 -5.05 16.09
N ALA A 52 2.37 -5.44 15.03
CA ALA A 52 0.93 -5.64 15.11
C ALA A 52 0.65 -6.87 15.98
N ILE A 53 -0.30 -6.74 16.92
CA ILE A 53 -0.78 -7.87 17.73
C ILE A 53 -2.12 -8.33 17.17
N VAL A 54 -2.18 -9.57 16.72
CA VAL A 54 -3.41 -10.22 16.23
C VAL A 54 -3.64 -11.48 17.04
N ASN A 55 -4.83 -11.58 17.65
CA ASN A 55 -5.20 -12.70 18.54
C ASN A 55 -4.17 -12.97 19.66
N GLY A 56 -3.51 -11.91 20.16
CA GLY A 56 -2.52 -12.00 21.24
C GLY A 56 -1.11 -12.42 20.80
N GLN A 57 -0.86 -12.55 19.50
CA GLN A 57 0.46 -12.85 18.94
C GLN A 57 0.98 -11.69 18.10
N GLU A 58 2.29 -11.45 18.16
CA GLU A 58 2.97 -10.56 17.22
C GLU A 58 2.99 -11.20 15.83
N LEU A 59 2.65 -10.42 14.81
CA LEU A 59 2.74 -10.77 13.39
C LEU A 59 4.12 -10.42 12.81
#